data_AF-A0A1Y6BJI0-F1
#
_entry.id   AF-A0A1Y6BJI0-F1
#
_cell.length_a   1.000
_cell.length_b   1.000
_cell.length_c   1.000
_cell.angle_alpha   90.00
_cell.angle_beta   90.00
_cell.angle_gamma   90.00
#
_symmetry.space_group_name_H-M   'P 1'
#
loop_
_entity.id
_entity.type
_entity.pdbx_description
1 polymer ?
#
loop_
_entity_poly.entity_id
_entity_poly.type
_entity_poly.pdbx_seq_one_letter_code
_entity_poly.pdbx_strand_id
1 'polypeptide(L)'
;MKKNVITRPNRNLKAVLIEPFKQMKLGIYVIAVSLTFTALTALVFLNAFFEQYQHVMEMFQIVDPKNQYEMVTNDVFYKNAVRIGILLVSFIVVTLSVVFHVTHKYYGPLVSINRFVDGVTKGDYSQRVVIRRGDELQDLAHSLNKMAETLQKRHGIPIDDVPAKEGKGAG
;
A
#
# COMPACT_ATOMS: atom_id res chain seq x y z
N MET A 1 43.27 -12.68 -20.04
CA MET A 1 42.44 -11.79 -19.20
C MET A 1 40.97 -11.93 -19.58
N LYS A 2 40.14 -12.62 -18.77
CA LYS A 2 38.67 -12.66 -18.95
C LYS A 2 38.06 -11.56 -18.07
N LYS A 3 37.34 -10.62 -18.68
CA LYS A 3 36.60 -9.55 -17.97
C LYS A 3 35.40 -10.18 -17.26
N ASN A 4 35.37 -10.09 -15.92
CA ASN A 4 34.16 -10.38 -15.15
C ASN A 4 33.12 -9.32 -15.44
N VAL A 5 32.07 -9.70 -16.18
CA VAL A 5 30.88 -8.89 -16.38
C VAL A 5 30.06 -9.00 -15.10
N ILE A 6 30.05 -7.94 -14.28
CA ILE A 6 29.15 -7.83 -13.13
C ILE A 6 27.73 -7.64 -13.70
N THR A 7 26.96 -8.72 -13.76
CA THR A 7 25.54 -8.66 -14.12
C THR A 7 24.78 -8.00 -12.96
N ARG A 8 24.12 -6.88 -13.24
CA ARG A 8 23.25 -6.20 -12.26
C ARG A 8 22.08 -7.16 -11.92
N PRO A 9 21.70 -7.31 -10.64
CA PRO A 9 20.62 -8.22 -10.27
C PRO A 9 19.35 -7.76 -10.96
N ASN A 10 18.74 -8.65 -11.74
CA ASN A 10 17.45 -8.45 -12.37
C ASN A 10 16.41 -8.22 -11.27
N ARG A 11 16.13 -6.95 -10.93
CA ARG A 11 15.15 -6.57 -9.92
C ARG A 11 13.78 -6.92 -10.47
N ASN A 12 13.29 -8.11 -10.11
CA ASN A 12 11.96 -8.57 -10.44
C ASN A 12 10.94 -7.58 -9.83
N LEU A 13 10.35 -6.72 -10.67
CA LEU A 13 9.37 -5.71 -10.26
C LEU A 13 8.24 -6.32 -9.43
N LYS A 14 7.85 -7.57 -9.72
CA LYS A 14 6.85 -8.31 -8.96
C LYS A 14 7.28 -8.57 -7.51
N ALA A 15 8.55 -8.91 -7.26
CA ALA A 15 9.04 -9.17 -5.91
C ALA A 15 9.13 -7.87 -5.07
N VAL A 16 9.56 -6.77 -5.71
CA VAL A 16 9.64 -5.46 -5.06
C VAL A 16 8.25 -4.87 -4.76
N LEU A 17 7.25 -5.16 -5.60
CA LEU A 17 5.88 -4.63 -5.44
C LEU A 17 4.96 -5.51 -4.57
N ILE A 18 5.02 -6.84 -4.68
CA ILE A 18 3.93 -7.73 -4.20
C ILE A 18 4.17 -8.24 -2.78
N GLU A 19 5.42 -8.49 -2.39
CA GLU A 19 5.76 -9.05 -1.07
C GLU A 19 5.40 -8.14 0.12
N PRO A 20 5.69 -6.83 0.11
CA PRO A 20 5.25 -5.94 1.20
C PRO A 20 3.72 -5.77 1.24
N PHE A 21 3.06 -5.80 0.07
CA PHE A 21 1.62 -5.59 -0.03
C PHE A 21 0.80 -6.74 0.59
N LYS A 22 1.32 -7.99 0.52
CA LYS A 22 0.70 -9.14 1.20
C LYS A 22 0.81 -9.09 2.73
N GLN A 23 1.82 -8.41 3.28
CA GLN A 23 2.03 -8.32 4.72
C GLN A 23 1.24 -7.16 5.36
N MET A 24 0.92 -6.11 4.60
CA MET A 24 0.05 -5.01 5.03
C MET A 24 -1.42 -5.26 4.66
N LYS A 25 -2.13 -6.06 5.46
CA LYS A 25 -3.58 -6.30 5.33
C LYS A 25 -4.39 -5.00 5.15
N LEU A 26 -3.96 -3.91 5.79
CA LEU A 26 -4.56 -2.58 5.70
C LEU A 26 -4.68 -2.08 4.25
N GLY A 27 -3.64 -2.24 3.42
CA GLY A 27 -3.64 -1.74 2.03
C GLY A 27 -4.71 -2.43 1.17
N ILE A 28 -4.90 -3.74 1.38
CA ILE A 28 -5.96 -4.52 0.70
C ILE A 28 -7.34 -4.03 1.14
N TYR A 29 -7.55 -3.78 2.44
CA TYR A 29 -8.83 -3.22 2.93
C TYR A 29 -9.12 -1.84 2.33
N VAL A 30 -8.13 -0.96 2.23
CA VAL A 30 -8.29 0.38 1.63
C VAL A 30 -8.67 0.26 0.15
N ILE A 31 -8.03 -0.63 -0.62
CA ILE A 31 -8.38 -0.86 -2.02
C ILE A 31 -9.81 -1.40 -2.12
N ALA A 32 -10.16 -2.42 -1.33
CA ALA A 32 -11.49 -3.04 -1.38
C ALA A 32 -12.60 -2.03 -1.03
N VAL A 33 -12.39 -1.21 0.01
CA VAL A 33 -13.31 -0.14 0.38
C VAL A 33 -13.42 0.91 -0.73
N SER A 34 -12.30 1.33 -1.30
CA SER A 34 -12.29 2.35 -2.36
C SER A 34 -12.98 1.85 -3.65
N LEU A 35 -12.75 0.59 -4.03
CA LEU A 35 -13.41 -0.02 -5.18
C LEU A 35 -14.91 -0.20 -4.94
N THR A 36 -15.30 -0.65 -3.73
CA THR A 36 -16.72 -0.76 -3.34
C THR A 36 -17.39 0.61 -3.39
N PHE A 37 -16.77 1.64 -2.81
CA PHE A 37 -17.28 3.01 -2.84
C PHE A 37 -17.40 3.55 -4.27
N THR A 38 -16.40 3.30 -5.11
CA THR A 38 -16.43 3.68 -6.54
C THR A 38 -17.56 2.99 -7.28
N ALA A 39 -17.77 1.69 -7.05
CA ALA A 39 -18.84 0.93 -7.68
C ALA A 39 -20.23 1.40 -7.23
N LEU A 40 -20.43 1.66 -5.94
CA LEU A 40 -21.67 2.23 -5.41
C LEU A 40 -21.95 3.61 -6.00
N THR A 41 -20.91 4.44 -6.09
CA THR A 41 -21.01 5.77 -6.71
C THR A 41 -21.41 5.65 -8.17
N ALA A 42 -20.75 4.79 -8.94
CA ALA A 42 -21.10 4.55 -10.35
C ALA A 42 -22.54 4.04 -10.51
N LEU A 43 -23.01 3.14 -9.64
CA LEU A 43 -24.39 2.66 -9.64
C LEU A 43 -25.39 3.79 -9.39
N VAL A 44 -25.16 4.63 -8.38
CA VAL A 44 -26.01 5.79 -8.08
C VAL A 44 -26.05 6.76 -9.27
N PHE A 45 -24.89 7.05 -9.88
CA PHE A 45 -24.82 7.90 -11.06
C PHE A 45 -25.56 7.33 -12.26
N LEU A 46 -25.45 6.03 -12.52
CA LEU A 46 -26.17 5.37 -13.61
C LEU A 46 -27.69 5.41 -13.38
N ASN A 47 -28.16 5.17 -12.16
CA ASN A 47 -29.57 5.29 -11.81
C ASN A 47 -30.08 6.72 -11.98
N ALA A 48 -29.38 7.71 -11.44
CA ALA A 48 -29.74 9.12 -11.57
C ALA A 48 -29.77 9.57 -13.05
N PHE A 49 -28.81 9.09 -13.84
CA PHE A 49 -28.76 9.36 -15.27
C PHE A 49 -29.95 8.72 -16.01
N PHE A 50 -30.32 7.49 -15.65
CA PHE A 50 -31.49 6.82 -16.22
C PHE A 50 -32.79 7.55 -15.88
N GLU A 51 -32.98 7.95 -14.62
CA GLU A 51 -34.15 8.74 -14.19
C GLU A 51 -34.22 10.08 -14.93
N GLN A 52 -33.12 10.82 -14.99
CA GLN A 52 -33.05 12.08 -15.71
C GLN A 52 -33.40 11.90 -17.20
N TYR A 53 -32.90 10.84 -17.82
CA TYR A 53 -33.19 10.51 -19.21
C TYR A 53 -34.68 10.24 -19.45
N GLN A 54 -35.34 9.48 -18.56
CA GLN A 54 -36.79 9.23 -18.66
C GLN A 54 -37.59 10.54 -18.61
N HIS A 55 -37.27 11.45 -17.69
CA HIS A 55 -37.96 12.74 -17.57
C HIS A 55 -37.77 13.66 -18.77
N VAL A 56 -36.57 13.67 -19.35
CA VAL A 56 -36.32 14.43 -20.59
C VAL A 56 -37.19 13.87 -21.73
N MET A 57 -37.23 12.55 -21.90
CA MET A 57 -38.03 11.91 -22.94
C MET A 57 -39.53 12.20 -22.79
N GLU A 58 -40.01 12.19 -21.53
CA GLU A 58 -41.39 12.54 -21.16
C GLU A 58 -41.73 14.00 -21.50
N MET A 59 -40.84 14.94 -21.17
CA MET A 59 -41.02 16.37 -21.46
C MET A 59 -41.16 16.66 -22.95
N PHE A 60 -40.41 15.95 -23.79
CA PHE A 60 -40.41 16.15 -25.25
C PHE A 60 -41.47 15.33 -26.00
N GLN A 61 -42.32 14.55 -25.30
CA GLN A 61 -43.35 13.68 -25.90
C GLN A 61 -42.80 12.74 -26.98
N ILE A 62 -41.57 12.27 -26.85
CA ILE A 62 -40.97 11.35 -27.81
C ILE A 62 -41.46 9.94 -27.46
N VAL A 63 -42.66 9.64 -27.94
CA VAL A 63 -43.36 8.36 -27.72
C VAL A 63 -42.90 7.29 -28.72
N ASP A 64 -42.15 7.64 -29.75
CA ASP A 64 -41.73 6.69 -30.79
C ASP A 64 -40.53 5.84 -30.36
N PRO A 65 -40.69 4.51 -30.09
CA PRO A 65 -39.64 3.64 -29.56
C PRO A 65 -38.38 3.56 -30.41
N LYS A 66 -38.48 3.88 -31.70
CA LYS A 66 -37.38 3.80 -32.65
C LYS A 66 -36.36 4.93 -32.53
N ASN A 67 -36.79 6.11 -32.07
CA ASN A 67 -35.91 7.29 -31.96
C ASN A 67 -35.43 7.54 -30.52
N GLN A 68 -35.86 6.71 -29.57
CA GLN A 68 -35.48 6.84 -28.16
C GLN A 68 -33.95 6.87 -27.99
N TYR A 69 -33.22 6.04 -28.74
CA TYR A 69 -31.76 5.99 -28.66
C TYR A 69 -31.03 7.15 -29.34
N GLU A 70 -31.69 7.95 -30.19
CA GLU A 70 -31.05 9.09 -30.88
C GLU A 70 -30.69 10.22 -29.91
N MET A 71 -31.45 10.37 -28.81
CA MET A 71 -31.11 11.31 -27.75
C MET A 71 -29.95 10.80 -26.87
N VAL A 72 -29.87 9.49 -26.59
CA VAL A 72 -28.74 8.88 -25.85
C VAL A 72 -27.44 8.95 -26.65
N THR A 73 -27.54 8.83 -27.97
CA THR A 73 -26.40 8.94 -28.90
C THR A 73 -26.08 10.38 -29.30
N ASN A 74 -26.80 11.37 -28.76
CA ASN A 74 -26.44 12.77 -28.94
C ASN A 74 -25.03 13.03 -28.39
N ASP A 75 -24.27 13.79 -29.17
CA ASP A 75 -22.87 14.14 -28.93
C ASP A 75 -22.62 14.68 -27.51
N VAL A 76 -23.59 15.36 -26.90
CA VAL A 76 -23.51 15.88 -25.52
C VAL A 76 -23.49 14.76 -24.49
N PHE A 77 -24.39 13.78 -24.60
CA PHE A 77 -24.49 12.67 -23.65
C PHE A 77 -23.28 11.76 -23.73
N TYR A 78 -22.85 11.41 -24.94
CA TYR A 78 -21.65 10.60 -25.13
C TYR A 78 -20.40 11.29 -24.57
N LYS A 79 -20.20 12.59 -24.86
CA LYS A 79 -19.08 13.37 -24.30
C LYS A 79 -19.10 13.41 -22.77
N ASN A 80 -20.28 13.59 -22.16
CA ASN A 80 -20.40 13.62 -20.71
C ASN A 80 -20.15 12.24 -20.08
N ALA A 81 -20.66 11.16 -20.67
CA ALA A 81 -20.39 9.80 -20.23
C ALA A 81 -18.88 9.47 -20.29
N VAL A 82 -18.20 9.85 -21.37
CA VAL A 82 -16.75 9.69 -21.51
C VAL A 82 -16.00 10.50 -20.45
N ARG A 83 -16.37 11.75 -20.19
CA ARG A 83 -15.75 12.59 -19.14
C ARG A 83 -15.89 11.96 -17.75
N ILE A 84 -17.09 11.48 -17.41
CA ILE A 84 -17.33 10.79 -16.13
C ILE A 84 -16.52 9.50 -16.05
N GLY A 85 -16.48 8.72 -17.13
CA GLY A 85 -15.65 7.51 -17.21
C GLY A 85 -14.17 7.78 -16.98
N ILE A 86 -13.62 8.83 -17.62
CA ILE A 86 -12.23 9.27 -17.40
C ILE A 86 -12.01 9.67 -15.93
N LEU A 87 -12.94 10.42 -15.32
CA LEU A 87 -12.85 10.80 -13.91
C LEU A 87 -12.82 9.57 -12.99
N LEU A 88 -13.72 8.60 -13.19
CA LEU A 88 -13.76 7.38 -12.37
C LEU A 88 -12.49 6.54 -12.53
N VAL A 89 -12.00 6.36 -13.76
CA VAL A 89 -10.75 5.65 -14.01
C VAL A 89 -9.56 6.38 -13.38
N SER A 90 -9.51 7.71 -13.51
CA SER A 90 -8.45 8.52 -12.89
C SER A 90 -8.45 8.40 -11.36
N PHE A 91 -9.64 8.37 -10.74
CA PHE A 91 -9.79 8.17 -9.30
C PHE A 91 -9.24 6.82 -8.85
N ILE A 92 -9.54 5.75 -9.58
CA ILE A 92 -9.00 4.40 -9.31
C ILE A 92 -7.47 4.43 -9.40
N VAL A 93 -6.91 5.01 -10.47
CA VAL A 93 -5.46 5.08 -10.67
C VAL A 93 -4.76 5.89 -9.56
N VAL A 94 -5.30 7.05 -9.20
CA VAL A 94 -4.75 7.90 -8.12
C VAL A 94 -4.79 7.14 -6.80
N THR A 95 -5.92 6.50 -6.48
CA THR A 95 -6.07 5.72 -5.24
C THR A 95 -5.04 4.59 -5.17
N LEU A 96 -4.90 3.81 -6.23
CA LEU A 96 -3.90 2.73 -6.30
C LEU A 96 -2.48 3.28 -6.16
N SER A 97 -2.17 4.41 -6.79
CA SER A 97 -0.87 5.06 -6.69
C SER A 97 -0.56 5.53 -5.27
N VAL A 98 -1.53 6.15 -4.59
CA VAL A 98 -1.39 6.59 -3.19
C VAL A 98 -1.17 5.40 -2.27
N VAL A 99 -2.02 4.38 -2.35
CA VAL A 99 -1.91 3.16 -1.54
C VAL A 99 -0.54 2.50 -1.75
N PHE A 100 -0.09 2.42 -2.99
CA PHE A 100 1.20 1.85 -3.33
C PHE A 100 2.36 2.65 -2.74
N HIS A 101 2.36 3.97 -2.91
CA HIS A 101 3.41 4.85 -2.42
C HIS A 101 3.50 4.83 -0.88
N VAL A 102 2.36 4.96 -0.21
CA VAL A 102 2.23 4.87 1.25
C VAL A 102 2.76 3.53 1.73
N THR A 103 2.28 2.41 1.19
CA THR A 103 2.72 1.07 1.60
C THR A 103 4.24 0.91 1.56
N HIS A 104 4.88 1.39 0.49
CA HIS A 104 6.32 1.27 0.35
C HIS A 104 7.09 2.14 1.35
N LYS A 105 6.55 3.32 1.70
CA LYS A 105 7.13 4.23 2.69
C LYS A 105 7.17 3.61 4.09
N TYR A 106 6.09 2.97 4.56
CA TYR A 106 6.04 2.41 5.91
C TYR A 106 6.69 1.03 6.04
N TYR A 107 6.68 0.21 4.99
CA TYR A 107 7.16 -1.16 5.07
C TYR A 107 8.64 -1.27 5.48
N GLY A 108 9.51 -0.47 4.86
CA GLY A 108 10.96 -0.49 5.14
C GLY A 108 11.29 -0.22 6.62
N PRO A 109 10.81 0.88 7.21
CA PRO A 109 10.97 1.16 8.63
C PRO A 109 10.41 0.08 9.55
N LEU A 110 9.23 -0.48 9.24
CA LEU A 110 8.61 -1.53 10.07
C LEU A 110 9.46 -2.80 10.14
N VAL A 111 10.10 -3.20 9.03
CA VAL A 111 11.03 -4.34 9.03
C VAL A 111 12.23 -4.07 9.92
N SER A 112 12.76 -2.85 9.92
CA SER A 112 13.87 -2.47 10.81
C SER A 112 13.45 -2.49 12.28
N ILE A 113 12.23 -2.05 12.59
CA ILE A 113 11.69 -2.08 13.96
C ILE A 113 11.52 -3.52 14.42
N ASN A 114 10.91 -4.39 13.61
CA ASN A 114 10.74 -5.81 13.97
C ASN A 114 12.07 -6.48 14.26
N ARG A 115 13.08 -6.27 13.41
CA ARG A 115 14.43 -6.81 13.65
C ARG A 115 15.04 -6.33 14.96
N PHE A 116 14.85 -5.06 15.30
CA PHE A 116 15.32 -4.51 16.56
C PHE A 116 14.60 -5.13 17.76
N VAL A 117 13.27 -5.25 17.69
CA VAL A 117 12.47 -5.88 18.75
C VAL A 117 12.91 -7.34 18.93
N ASP A 118 13.14 -8.08 17.86
CA ASP A 118 13.65 -9.45 17.90
C ASP A 118 15.06 -9.53 18.53
N GLY A 119 15.93 -8.53 18.31
CA GLY A 119 17.24 -8.46 18.95
C GLY A 119 17.14 -8.19 20.45
N VAL A 120 16.34 -7.19 20.83
CA VAL A 120 16.12 -6.80 22.23
C VAL A 120 15.47 -7.94 23.03
N THR A 121 14.49 -8.63 22.46
CA THR A 121 13.84 -9.81 23.10
C THR A 121 14.78 -10.99 23.30
N LYS A 122 15.87 -11.07 22.53
CA LYS A 122 16.96 -12.04 22.71
C LYS A 122 18.04 -11.57 23.68
N GLY A 123 17.87 -10.40 24.31
CA GLY A 123 18.82 -9.81 25.26
C GLY A 123 19.89 -8.92 24.65
N ASP A 124 19.90 -8.70 23.32
CA ASP A 124 20.82 -7.76 22.68
C ASP A 124 20.30 -6.31 22.81
N TYR A 125 20.63 -5.69 23.95
CA TYR A 125 20.26 -4.30 24.23
C TYR A 125 21.19 -3.26 23.58
N SER A 126 22.22 -3.71 22.86
CA SER A 126 23.16 -2.81 22.16
C SER A 126 22.58 -2.28 20.84
N GLN A 127 21.58 -2.96 20.28
CA GLN A 127 20.98 -2.57 19.01
C GLN A 127 20.28 -1.22 19.08
N ARG A 128 20.20 -0.54 17.93
CA ARG A 128 19.47 0.72 17.77
C ARG A 128 18.70 0.72 16.44
N VAL A 129 17.49 1.27 16.46
CA VAL A 129 16.68 1.51 15.26
C VAL A 129 17.14 2.79 14.59
N VAL A 130 17.43 2.74 13.29
CA VAL A 130 17.74 3.91 12.47
C VAL A 130 16.70 4.02 11.35
N ILE A 131 15.89 5.07 11.39
CA ILE A 131 14.89 5.39 10.37
C ILE A 131 15.34 6.64 9.61
N ARG A 132 15.01 6.72 8.31
CA ARG A 132 15.36 7.86 7.45
C ARG A 132 14.74 9.15 8.00
N ARG A 133 15.43 10.27 7.81
CA ARG A 133 14.92 11.60 8.21
C ARG A 133 13.67 11.92 7.37
N GLY A 134 12.61 12.39 8.04
CA GLY A 134 11.33 12.73 7.41
C GLY A 134 10.31 11.58 7.33
N ASP A 135 10.66 10.37 7.79
CA ASP A 135 9.66 9.33 8.01
C ASP A 135 8.89 9.58 9.31
N GLU A 136 7.60 9.27 9.28
CA GLU A 136 6.66 9.50 10.40
C GLU A 136 6.93 8.60 11.62
N LEU A 137 7.77 7.58 11.45
CA LEU A 137 8.11 6.63 12.51
C LEU A 137 9.36 7.05 13.33
N GLN A 138 9.90 8.26 13.10
CA GLN A 138 11.08 8.75 13.81
C GLN A 138 10.88 8.81 15.33
N ASP A 139 9.76 9.34 15.79
CA ASP A 139 9.46 9.44 17.23
C ASP A 139 9.36 8.06 17.90
N LEU A 140 8.82 7.08 17.17
CA LEU A 140 8.80 5.68 17.61
C LEU A 140 10.22 5.11 17.70
N ALA A 141 11.06 5.32 16.68
CA ALA A 141 12.46 4.89 16.72
C ALA A 141 13.24 5.53 17.88
N HIS A 142 13.03 6.82 18.14
CA HIS A 142 13.65 7.50 19.28
C HIS A 142 13.23 6.86 20.62
N SER A 143 11.91 6.62 20.78
CA SER A 143 11.36 5.98 21.98
C SER A 143 11.89 4.56 22.18
N LEU A 144 11.98 3.76 21.11
CA LEU A 144 12.55 2.42 21.13
C LEU A 144 14.04 2.42 21.50
N ASN A 145 14.81 3.36 20.95
CA ASN A 145 16.23 3.50 21.29
C ASN A 145 16.44 3.87 22.76
N LYS A 146 15.62 4.77 23.30
CA LYS A 146 15.64 5.13 24.72
C LYS A 146 15.28 3.94 25.63
N MET A 147 14.32 3.11 25.19
CA MET A 147 13.98 1.86 25.87
C MET A 147 15.18 0.90 25.92
N ALA A 148 15.83 0.65 24.78
CA ALA A 148 17.03 -0.20 24.73
C ALA A 148 18.17 0.36 25.59
N GLU A 149 18.41 1.67 25.58
CA GLU A 149 19.40 2.31 26.45
C GLU A 149 19.09 2.09 27.95
N THR A 150 17.82 2.19 28.32
CA THR A 150 17.38 1.94 29.70
C THR A 150 17.57 0.49 30.11
N LEU A 151 17.25 -0.46 29.22
CA LEU A 151 17.48 -1.89 29.44
C LEU A 151 18.97 -2.21 29.54
N GLN A 152 19.79 -1.64 28.66
CA GLN A 152 21.25 -1.81 28.67
C GLN A 152 21.87 -1.31 29.99
N LYS A 153 21.40 -0.18 30.53
CA LYS A 153 21.85 0.32 31.84
C LYS A 153 21.43 -0.59 33.00
N ARG A 154 20.23 -1.18 32.96
CA ARG A 154 19.73 -2.08 34.02
C ARG A 154 20.42 -3.44 34.00
N HIS A 155 20.71 -3.96 32.81
CA HIS A 155 21.25 -5.30 32.62
C HIS A 155 22.74 -5.30 32.27
N GLY A 156 23.50 -4.27 32.67
CA GLY A 156 24.82 -3.89 32.14
C GLY A 156 25.97 -4.92 32.23
N ILE A 157 25.83 -6.11 31.63
CA ILE A 157 26.84 -7.17 31.64
C ILE A 157 27.23 -7.60 30.20
N PRO A 158 28.55 -7.66 29.90
CA PRO A 158 29.14 -8.18 28.66
C PRO A 158 28.80 -9.64 28.34
N ILE A 159 28.79 -9.95 27.04
CA ILE A 159 28.66 -11.31 26.51
C ILE A 159 30.02 -12.04 26.65
N ASP A 160 30.45 -12.33 27.87
CA ASP A 160 31.62 -13.20 28.12
C ASP A 160 31.25 -14.56 28.74
N ASP A 161 30.01 -14.74 29.22
CA ASP A 161 29.53 -16.01 29.78
C ASP A 161 28.67 -16.83 28.81
N VAL A 162 28.94 -16.75 27.50
CA VAL A 162 28.44 -17.79 26.58
C VAL A 162 29.31 -19.02 26.81
N PRO A 163 28.81 -20.10 27.44
CA PRO A 163 29.63 -21.28 27.68
C PRO A 163 30.10 -21.77 26.32
N ALA A 164 31.43 -21.93 26.20
CA ALA A 164 32.05 -22.60 25.08
C ALA A 164 31.25 -23.86 24.79
N LYS A 165 30.85 -24.01 23.53
CA LYS A 165 30.24 -25.25 23.04
C LYS A 165 31.02 -26.41 23.65
N GLU A 166 30.33 -27.22 24.45
CA GLU A 166 30.76 -28.57 24.76
C GLU A 166 30.87 -29.33 23.43
N GLY A 167 32.05 -29.22 22.81
CA GLY A 167 32.53 -30.15 21.83
C GLY A 167 32.83 -31.45 22.56
N LYS A 168 31.78 -32.26 22.72
CA LYS A 168 31.87 -33.69 23.06
C LYS A 168 33.03 -34.32 22.30
N GLY A 169 33.90 -35.00 23.03
CA GLY A 169 34.86 -35.93 22.45
C GLY A 169 34.15 -37.07 21.73
N ALA A 170 34.80 -37.59 20.70
CA ALA A 170 34.64 -38.95 20.21
C ALA A 170 35.77 -39.27 19.22
N GLY A 171 36.52 -40.34 19.51
CA GLY A 171 37.29 -41.10 18.52
C GLY A 171 38.76 -40.77 18.41
#